data_AF-A0A0V1A2F8-F1
#
_entry.id   AF-A0A0V1A2F8-F1
#
_cell.length_a   1.000
_cell.length_b   1.000
_cell.length_c   1.000
_cell.angle_alpha   90.00
_cell.angle_beta   90.00
_cell.angle_gamma   90.00
#
_symmetry.space_group_name_H-M   'P 1'
#
loop_
_entity.id
_entity.type
_entity.pdbx_description
1 polymer ?
#
loop_
_entity_poly.entity_id
_entity_poly.type
_entity_poly.pdbx_seq_one_letter_code
_entity_poly.pdbx_strand_id
1 'polypeptide(L)'
;MLPILFIALLAVLANPSESQKESQPVKSSTASPEDVARIYCAAKKCKDKREKMEKAKESEITTLLLAYKFCKSKCVDTVLESEVELQNAQKYFEKDYPKLVKERMLSDLQMEMEEEELLHKVETNIERQTHKDAVEQEKKRHKEAMKSLTKEGKKSEKEKHKKTKTLLKEEHKRNKDQEEQRHNDEIKRLKQKKEDLEKNSQK
;
A
#
# COMPACT_ATOMS: atom_id res chain seq x y z
N MET A 1 -32.95 -6.46 -9.60
CA MET A 1 -33.94 -5.86 -8.66
C MET A 1 -34.38 -4.43 -9.02
N LEU A 2 -33.65 -3.70 -9.88
CA LEU A 2 -34.09 -2.37 -10.37
C LEU A 2 -35.28 -2.31 -11.35
N PRO A 3 -35.65 -3.34 -12.16
CA PRO A 3 -36.71 -3.16 -13.16
C PRO A 3 -38.14 -3.23 -12.60
N ILE A 4 -38.32 -3.73 -11.37
CA ILE A 4 -39.65 -3.89 -10.75
C ILE A 4 -40.17 -2.55 -10.17
N LEU A 5 -39.26 -1.66 -9.77
CA LEU A 5 -39.59 -0.34 -9.21
C LEU A 5 -40.07 0.66 -10.27
N PHE A 6 -39.69 0.49 -11.54
CA PHE A 6 -40.09 1.40 -12.62
C PHE A 6 -41.51 1.13 -13.14
N ILE A 7 -41.98 -0.13 -13.07
CA ILE A 7 -43.31 -0.52 -13.54
C ILE A 7 -44.40 -0.10 -12.55
N ALA A 8 -44.11 -0.12 -11.25
CA ALA A 8 -45.04 0.32 -10.20
C ALA A 8 -45.36 1.83 -10.27
N LEU A 9 -44.43 2.66 -10.75
CA LEU A 9 -44.63 4.12 -10.86
C LEU A 9 -45.52 4.52 -12.04
N LEU A 10 -45.52 3.73 -13.12
CA LEU A 10 -46.35 3.98 -14.31
C LEU A 10 -47.81 3.53 -14.12
N ALA A 11 -48.07 2.57 -13.23
CA ALA A 11 -49.42 2.11 -12.90
C ALA A 11 -50.23 3.13 -12.06
N VAL A 12 -49.56 4.04 -11.35
CA VAL A 12 -50.22 5.08 -10.53
C VAL A 12 -50.69 6.28 -11.38
N LEU A 13 -50.10 6.48 -12.56
CA LEU A 13 -50.42 7.62 -13.44
C LEU A 13 -51.56 7.35 -14.44
N ALA A 14 -52.13 6.14 -14.46
CA ALA A 14 -53.10 5.71 -15.48
C ALA A 14 -54.57 5.67 -15.02
N ASN A 15 -54.94 6.22 -13.85
CA ASN A 15 -56.32 6.19 -13.35
C ASN A 15 -56.99 7.58 -13.41
N PRO A 16 -57.81 7.87 -14.43
CA PRO A 16 -58.83 8.90 -14.33
C PRO A 16 -60.08 8.26 -13.71
N SER A 17 -60.30 8.45 -12.42
CA SER A 17 -61.60 8.09 -11.84
C SER A 17 -62.64 9.09 -12.30
N GLU A 18 -63.49 8.68 -13.25
CA GLU A 18 -64.77 9.32 -13.51
C GLU A 18 -65.58 9.38 -12.22
N SER A 19 -66.16 10.55 -11.93
CA SER A 19 -67.34 10.61 -11.07
C SER A 19 -68.36 11.56 -11.69
N GLN A 20 -69.38 10.99 -12.31
CA GLN A 20 -70.65 11.64 -12.57
C GLN A 20 -71.24 12.13 -11.25
N LYS A 21 -71.67 13.40 -11.20
CA LYS A 21 -72.80 13.82 -10.37
C LYS A 21 -73.73 14.72 -11.16
N GLU A 22 -74.85 14.09 -11.50
CA GLU A 22 -76.12 14.66 -11.92
C GLU A 22 -76.68 15.56 -10.80
N SER A 23 -77.17 16.76 -11.12
CA SER A 23 -78.11 17.49 -10.25
C SER A 23 -78.88 18.60 -10.99
N GLN A 24 -80.16 18.30 -11.25
CA GLN A 24 -81.38 19.13 -11.29
C GLN A 24 -81.43 20.51 -12.01
N PRO A 25 -82.57 20.83 -12.67
CA PRO A 25 -82.73 22.07 -13.42
C PRO A 25 -82.87 23.26 -12.46
N VAL A 26 -81.90 24.17 -12.49
CA VAL A 26 -81.98 25.45 -11.80
C VAL A 26 -83.04 26.30 -12.49
N LYS A 27 -84.08 26.67 -11.72
CA LYS A 27 -85.12 27.62 -12.14
C LYS A 27 -84.49 28.85 -12.76
N SER A 28 -84.94 29.22 -13.96
CA SER A 28 -84.53 30.41 -14.71
C SER A 28 -84.94 31.69 -13.99
N SER A 29 -84.21 32.06 -12.95
CA SER A 29 -84.10 33.43 -12.50
C SER A 29 -83.17 34.12 -13.47
N THR A 30 -83.67 35.05 -14.28
CA THR A 30 -82.82 35.95 -15.07
C THR A 30 -81.84 36.62 -14.13
N ALA A 31 -80.58 36.22 -14.20
CA ALA A 31 -79.51 36.80 -13.39
C ALA A 31 -79.48 38.31 -13.66
N SER A 32 -79.54 39.11 -12.60
CA SER A 32 -79.37 40.55 -12.72
C SER A 32 -78.05 40.84 -13.44
N PRO A 33 -77.99 41.86 -14.31
CA PRO A 33 -76.73 42.30 -14.93
C PRO A 33 -75.59 42.48 -13.91
N GLU A 34 -75.94 42.86 -12.67
CA GLU A 34 -75.01 43.02 -11.55
C GLU A 34 -74.46 41.69 -11.04
N ASP A 35 -75.27 40.64 -11.00
CA ASP A 35 -74.84 39.29 -10.60
C ASP A 35 -73.95 38.65 -11.68
N VAL A 36 -74.28 38.86 -12.95
CA VAL A 36 -73.42 38.45 -14.08
C VAL A 36 -72.08 39.16 -14.02
N ALA A 37 -72.06 40.46 -13.74
CA ALA A 37 -70.84 41.24 -13.60
C ALA A 37 -69.98 40.78 -12.40
N ARG A 38 -70.60 40.45 -11.25
CA ARG A 38 -69.91 39.89 -10.09
C ARG A 38 -69.31 38.52 -10.37
N ILE A 39 -70.06 37.63 -11.00
CA ILE A 39 -69.59 36.28 -11.40
C ILE A 39 -68.45 36.38 -12.39
N TYR A 40 -68.55 37.27 -13.39
CA TYR A 40 -67.48 37.50 -14.36
C TYR A 40 -66.19 38.05 -13.69
N CYS A 41 -66.32 39.00 -12.77
CA CYS A 41 -65.18 39.51 -11.99
C CYS A 41 -64.54 38.41 -11.11
N ALA A 42 -65.35 37.56 -10.48
CA ALA A 42 -64.85 36.44 -9.68
C ALA A 42 -64.13 35.39 -10.54
N ALA A 43 -64.71 35.03 -11.69
CA ALA A 43 -64.11 34.10 -12.65
C ALA A 43 -62.77 34.64 -13.20
N LYS A 44 -62.70 35.94 -13.53
CA LYS A 44 -61.47 36.60 -13.96
C LYS A 44 -60.39 36.54 -12.86
N LYS A 45 -60.73 36.90 -11.62
CA LYS A 45 -59.80 36.78 -10.47
C LYS A 45 -59.31 35.35 -10.23
N CYS A 46 -60.18 34.35 -10.39
CA CYS A 46 -59.80 32.94 -10.26
C CYS A 46 -58.87 32.50 -11.40
N LYS A 47 -59.11 32.94 -12.63
CA LYS A 47 -58.23 32.68 -13.77
C LYS A 47 -56.84 33.30 -13.58
N ASP A 48 -56.79 34.56 -13.15
CA ASP A 48 -55.52 35.27 -12.88
C ASP A 48 -54.72 34.59 -11.76
N LYS A 49 -55.39 34.08 -10.70
CA LYS A 49 -54.74 33.31 -9.63
C LYS A 49 -54.21 31.96 -10.14
N ARG A 50 -54.97 31.28 -11.00
CA ARG A 50 -54.54 30.00 -11.61
C ARG A 50 -53.31 30.19 -12.49
N GLU A 51 -53.28 31.21 -13.34
CA GLU A 51 -52.10 31.52 -14.17
C GLU A 51 -50.88 31.88 -13.32
N LYS A 52 -51.05 32.60 -12.20
CA LYS A 52 -49.96 32.86 -11.25
C LYS A 52 -49.43 31.60 -10.59
N MET A 53 -50.30 30.67 -10.20
CA MET A 53 -49.88 29.38 -9.62
C MET A 53 -49.17 28.49 -10.64
N GLU A 54 -49.63 28.42 -11.89
CA GLU A 54 -48.96 27.66 -12.94
C GLU A 54 -47.57 28.25 -13.26
N LYS A 55 -47.44 29.59 -13.35
CA LYS A 55 -46.12 30.24 -13.50
C LYS A 55 -45.18 29.97 -12.33
N ALA A 56 -45.70 29.94 -11.10
CA ALA A 56 -44.90 29.61 -9.92
C ALA A 56 -44.40 28.15 -9.97
N LYS A 57 -45.26 27.21 -10.38
CA LYS A 57 -44.87 25.80 -10.60
C LYS A 57 -43.82 25.67 -11.71
N GLU A 58 -44.02 26.33 -12.85
CA GLU A 58 -43.05 26.32 -13.95
C GLU A 58 -41.69 26.88 -13.51
N SER A 59 -41.69 27.96 -12.72
CA SER A 59 -40.48 28.53 -12.13
C SER A 59 -39.78 27.55 -11.17
N GLU A 60 -40.55 26.85 -10.33
CA GLU A 60 -40.03 25.86 -9.38
C GLU A 60 -39.44 24.64 -10.12
N ILE A 61 -40.15 24.13 -11.12
CA ILE A 61 -39.68 23.04 -12.00
C ILE A 61 -38.39 23.44 -12.70
N THR A 62 -38.31 24.67 -13.21
CA THR A 62 -37.11 25.19 -13.87
C THR A 62 -35.92 25.27 -12.91
N THR A 63 -36.16 25.70 -11.67
CA THR A 63 -35.15 25.78 -10.61
C THR A 63 -34.62 24.40 -10.23
N LEU A 64 -35.52 23.43 -10.04
CA LEU A 64 -35.17 22.03 -9.76
C LEU A 64 -34.39 21.40 -10.92
N LEU A 65 -34.77 21.68 -12.17
CA LEU A 65 -34.06 21.19 -13.35
C LEU A 65 -32.63 21.74 -13.41
N LEU A 66 -32.43 23.01 -13.08
CA LEU A 66 -31.10 23.63 -12.99
C LEU A 66 -30.25 23.01 -11.88
N ALA A 67 -30.83 22.83 -10.69
CA ALA A 67 -30.14 22.18 -9.56
C ALA A 67 -29.73 20.73 -9.90
N TYR A 68 -30.62 19.97 -10.56
CA TYR A 68 -30.31 18.62 -11.03
C TYR A 68 -29.17 18.61 -12.05
N LYS A 69 -29.20 19.50 -13.06
CA LYS A 69 -28.12 19.60 -14.06
C LYS A 69 -26.78 19.94 -13.41
N PHE A 70 -26.78 20.87 -12.45
CA PHE A 70 -25.58 21.25 -11.71
C PHE A 70 -25.05 20.11 -10.84
N CYS A 71 -25.91 19.42 -10.10
CA CYS A 71 -25.55 18.25 -9.30
C CYS A 71 -25.00 17.13 -10.19
N LYS A 72 -25.65 16.86 -11.33
CA LYS A 72 -25.20 15.87 -12.31
C LYS A 72 -23.81 16.21 -12.84
N SER A 73 -23.55 17.48 -13.19
CA SER A 73 -22.23 17.93 -13.63
C SER A 73 -21.17 17.68 -12.56
N LYS A 74 -21.41 18.13 -11.32
CA LYS A 74 -20.47 17.91 -10.21
C LYS A 74 -20.18 16.43 -9.97
N CYS A 75 -21.21 15.58 -9.97
CA CYS A 75 -21.02 14.14 -9.80
C CYS A 75 -20.17 13.54 -10.94
N VAL A 76 -20.35 13.98 -12.18
CA VAL A 76 -19.53 13.55 -13.31
C VAL A 76 -18.08 14.02 -13.14
N ASP A 77 -17.87 15.28 -12.75
CA ASP A 77 -16.53 15.83 -12.53
C ASP A 77 -15.78 15.05 -11.44
N THR A 78 -16.43 14.75 -10.30
CA THR A 78 -15.83 13.95 -9.21
C THR A 78 -15.51 12.51 -9.64
N VAL A 79 -16.36 11.89 -10.47
CA VAL A 79 -16.09 10.55 -11.01
C VAL A 79 -14.87 10.58 -11.93
N LEU A 80 -14.74 11.59 -12.79
CA LEU A 80 -13.59 11.76 -13.68
C LEU A 80 -12.30 12.03 -12.88
N GLU A 81 -12.35 12.86 -11.84
CA GLU A 81 -11.22 13.09 -10.93
C GLU A 81 -10.76 11.78 -10.26
N SER A 82 -11.71 11.00 -9.75
CA SER A 82 -11.42 9.69 -9.14
C SER A 82 -10.82 8.70 -10.14
N GLU A 83 -11.25 8.73 -11.41
CA GLU A 83 -10.69 7.89 -12.47
C GLU A 83 -9.22 8.25 -12.76
N VAL A 84 -8.89 9.54 -12.79
CA VAL A 84 -7.50 10.01 -12.97
C VAL A 84 -6.61 9.55 -11.81
N GLU A 85 -7.10 9.65 -10.56
CA GLU A 85 -6.37 9.15 -9.39
C GLU A 85 -6.14 7.64 -9.45
N LEU A 86 -7.15 6.86 -9.82
CA LEU A 86 -7.03 5.41 -9.99
C LEU A 86 -6.03 5.02 -11.09
N GLN A 87 -6.04 5.72 -12.22
CA GLN A 87 -5.07 5.50 -13.30
C GLN A 87 -3.63 5.83 -12.85
N ASN A 88 -3.46 6.88 -12.04
CA ASN A 88 -2.14 7.24 -11.48
C ASN A 88 -1.66 6.21 -10.47
N ALA A 89 -2.54 5.73 -9.58
CA ALA A 89 -2.24 4.65 -8.64
C ALA A 89 -1.87 3.36 -9.39
N GLN A 90 -2.61 3.00 -10.43
CA GLN A 90 -2.32 1.84 -11.26
C GLN A 90 -0.92 1.95 -11.90
N LYS A 91 -0.58 3.11 -12.49
CA LYS A 91 0.77 3.35 -13.04
C LYS A 91 1.86 3.19 -11.99
N TYR A 92 1.65 3.70 -10.79
CA TYR A 92 2.60 3.55 -9.69
C TYR A 92 2.83 2.06 -9.36
N PHE A 93 1.76 1.28 -9.18
CA PHE A 93 1.90 -0.14 -8.83
C PHE A 93 2.47 -1.01 -9.97
N GLU A 94 2.18 -0.68 -11.22
CA GLU A 94 2.69 -1.44 -12.37
C GLU A 94 4.14 -1.09 -12.71
N LYS A 95 4.57 0.16 -12.51
CA LYS A 95 5.87 0.64 -12.99
C LYS A 95 6.84 1.03 -11.88
N ASP A 96 6.40 1.80 -10.90
CA ASP A 96 7.29 2.46 -9.95
C ASP A 96 7.49 1.63 -8.68
N TYR A 97 6.45 0.95 -8.20
CA TYR A 97 6.53 0.07 -7.04
C TYR A 97 7.53 -1.10 -7.25
N PRO A 98 7.53 -1.82 -8.39
CA PRO A 98 8.54 -2.87 -8.62
C PRO A 98 9.97 -2.34 -8.66
N LYS A 99 10.18 -1.13 -9.20
CA LYS A 99 11.50 -0.46 -9.19
C LYS A 99 11.94 -0.15 -7.76
N LEU A 100 11.06 0.41 -6.94
CA LEU A 100 11.35 0.72 -5.54
C LEU A 100 11.68 -0.53 -4.73
N VAL A 101 10.91 -1.61 -4.92
CA VAL A 101 11.20 -2.91 -4.28
C VAL A 101 12.57 -3.41 -4.69
N LYS A 102 12.90 -3.32 -5.99
CA LYS A 102 14.20 -3.74 -6.50
C LYS A 102 15.34 -2.89 -5.95
N GLU A 103 15.22 -1.57 -5.96
CA GLU A 103 16.22 -0.64 -5.40
C GLU A 103 16.47 -0.93 -3.93
N ARG A 104 15.41 -1.20 -3.17
CA ARG A 104 15.52 -1.65 -1.77
C ARG A 104 16.30 -2.96 -1.66
N MET A 105 15.96 -3.99 -2.45
CA MET A 105 16.68 -5.26 -2.41
C MET A 105 18.17 -5.12 -2.80
N LEU A 106 18.49 -4.23 -3.74
CA LEU A 106 19.88 -3.93 -4.11
C LEU A 106 20.62 -3.19 -2.99
N SER A 107 19.95 -2.27 -2.32
CA SER A 107 20.49 -1.58 -1.15
C SER A 107 20.75 -2.54 0.01
N ASP A 108 19.81 -3.43 0.29
CA ASP A 108 19.95 -4.45 1.34
C ASP A 108 21.15 -5.37 1.03
N LEU A 109 21.32 -5.78 -0.23
CA LEU A 109 22.49 -6.56 -0.66
C LEU A 109 23.81 -5.84 -0.54
N GLN A 110 23.84 -4.54 -0.82
CA GLN A 110 25.05 -3.75 -0.64
C GLN A 110 25.42 -3.70 0.85
N MET A 111 24.43 -3.55 1.73
CA MET A 111 24.64 -3.60 3.17
C MET A 111 25.15 -4.98 3.62
N GLU A 112 24.57 -6.08 3.12
CA GLU A 112 25.03 -7.46 3.38
C GLU A 112 26.51 -7.62 2.98
N MET A 113 26.94 -7.07 1.84
CA MET A 113 28.35 -7.11 1.42
C MET A 113 29.28 -6.31 2.33
N GLU A 114 28.87 -5.12 2.75
CA GLU A 114 29.65 -4.28 3.66
C GLU A 114 29.77 -4.92 5.06
N GLU A 115 28.69 -5.55 5.53
CA GLU A 115 28.67 -6.33 6.78
C GLU A 115 29.64 -7.52 6.71
N GLU A 116 29.63 -8.28 5.61
CA GLU A 116 30.53 -9.42 5.40
C GLU A 116 32.01 -9.00 5.44
N GLU A 117 32.37 -7.86 4.86
CA GLU A 117 33.73 -7.32 4.95
C GLU A 117 34.15 -6.95 6.37
N LEU A 118 33.20 -6.47 7.19
CA LEU A 118 33.44 -6.16 8.60
C LEU A 118 33.58 -7.44 9.42
N LEU A 119 32.72 -8.43 9.19
CA LEU A 119 32.78 -9.74 9.82
C LEU A 119 34.13 -10.39 9.55
N HIS A 120 34.60 -10.39 8.30
CA HIS A 120 35.93 -10.92 7.95
C HIS A 120 37.06 -10.32 8.76
N LYS A 121 37.05 -9.00 8.96
CA LYS A 121 38.05 -8.30 9.79
C LYS A 121 37.95 -8.71 11.26
N VAL A 122 36.73 -8.79 11.79
CA VAL A 122 36.47 -9.16 13.19
C VAL A 122 36.93 -10.59 13.45
N GLU A 123 36.51 -11.55 12.63
CA GLU A 123 36.83 -12.97 12.80
C GLU A 123 38.34 -13.24 12.61
N THR A 124 38.97 -12.57 11.65
CA THR A 124 40.44 -12.60 11.50
C THR A 124 41.15 -12.10 12.76
N ASN A 125 40.64 -11.03 13.40
CA ASN A 125 41.22 -10.49 14.62
C ASN A 125 41.01 -11.43 15.82
N ILE A 126 39.82 -12.03 15.93
CA ILE A 126 39.50 -13.03 16.96
C ILE A 126 40.44 -14.23 16.84
N GLU A 127 40.61 -14.79 15.63
CA GLU A 127 41.49 -15.94 15.41
C GLU A 127 42.96 -15.60 15.75
N ARG A 128 43.45 -14.41 15.38
CA ARG A 128 44.79 -13.95 15.78
C ARG A 128 44.95 -13.87 17.29
N GLN A 129 43.95 -13.34 17.99
CA GLN A 129 43.98 -13.20 19.44
C GLN A 129 43.92 -14.57 20.13
N THR A 130 43.03 -15.45 19.68
CA THR A 130 42.93 -16.85 20.14
C THR A 130 44.26 -17.59 19.99
N HIS A 131 44.92 -17.48 18.83
CA HIS A 131 46.23 -18.08 18.64
C HIS A 131 47.29 -17.51 19.60
N LYS A 132 47.31 -16.19 19.79
CA LYS A 132 48.23 -15.52 20.72
C LYS A 132 48.05 -16.02 22.14
N ASP A 133 46.80 -16.12 22.60
CA ASP A 133 46.46 -16.58 23.95
C ASP A 133 46.81 -18.05 24.15
N ALA A 134 46.52 -18.91 23.16
CA ALA A 134 46.90 -20.32 23.18
C ALA A 134 48.43 -20.51 23.27
N VAL A 135 49.20 -19.73 22.50
CA VAL A 135 50.67 -19.74 22.56
C VAL A 135 51.19 -19.27 23.92
N GLU A 136 50.57 -18.24 24.52
CA GLU A 136 50.97 -17.74 25.83
C GLU A 136 50.64 -18.74 26.95
N GLN A 137 49.44 -19.33 26.91
CA GLN A 137 49.03 -20.38 27.84
C GLN A 137 49.95 -21.59 27.76
N GLU A 138 50.32 -22.02 26.55
CA GLU A 138 51.25 -23.12 26.36
C GLU A 138 52.65 -22.82 26.91
N LYS A 139 53.14 -21.58 26.77
CA LYS A 139 54.39 -21.15 27.41
C LYS A 139 54.30 -21.21 28.93
N LYS A 140 53.17 -20.79 29.52
CA LYS A 140 52.94 -20.84 30.98
C LYS A 140 52.94 -22.29 31.47
N ARG A 141 52.18 -23.17 30.82
CA ARG A 141 52.14 -24.62 31.12
C ARG A 141 53.52 -25.25 31.04
N HIS A 142 54.27 -24.99 29.97
CA HIS A 142 55.62 -25.51 29.81
C HIS A 142 56.56 -25.03 30.93
N LYS A 143 56.52 -23.74 31.27
CA LYS A 143 57.35 -23.16 32.33
C LYS A 143 57.04 -23.80 33.69
N GLU A 144 55.78 -24.08 33.99
CA GLU A 144 55.35 -24.74 35.22
C GLU A 144 55.78 -26.20 35.27
N ALA A 145 55.52 -26.96 34.20
CA ALA A 145 55.96 -28.36 34.08
C ALA A 145 57.48 -28.50 34.26
N MET A 146 58.26 -27.58 33.70
CA MET A 146 59.72 -27.59 33.83
C MET A 146 60.23 -27.38 35.27
N LYS A 147 59.44 -26.83 36.19
CA LYS A 147 59.85 -26.64 37.60
C LYS A 147 59.85 -27.95 38.40
N SER A 148 58.91 -28.84 38.12
CA SER A 148 58.66 -30.05 38.92
C SER A 148 59.32 -31.33 38.37
N LEU A 149 59.89 -31.28 37.16
CA LEU A 149 60.42 -32.46 36.47
C LEU A 149 61.90 -32.77 36.75
N THR A 150 62.23 -34.06 36.73
CA THR A 150 63.60 -34.60 36.75
C THR A 150 64.36 -34.25 35.46
N LYS A 151 65.68 -34.50 35.41
CA LYS A 151 66.50 -34.22 34.20
C LYS A 151 65.98 -34.92 32.94
N GLU A 152 65.54 -36.17 33.06
CA GLU A 152 64.94 -36.92 31.93
C GLU A 152 63.54 -36.42 31.59
N GLY A 153 62.71 -36.14 32.61
CA GLY A 153 61.38 -35.54 32.41
C GLY A 153 61.45 -34.19 31.67
N LYS A 154 62.45 -33.35 32.00
CA LYS A 154 62.71 -32.07 31.32
C LYS A 154 63.06 -32.21 29.84
N LYS A 155 63.75 -33.29 29.44
CA LYS A 155 64.05 -33.55 28.02
C LYS A 155 62.76 -33.90 27.26
N SER A 156 61.98 -34.83 27.80
CA SER A 156 60.68 -35.23 27.22
C SER A 156 59.71 -34.04 27.11
N GLU A 157 59.63 -33.21 28.15
CA GLU A 157 58.74 -32.04 28.18
C GLU A 157 59.12 -30.97 27.14
N LYS A 158 60.40 -30.75 26.89
CA LYS A 158 60.85 -29.85 25.80
C LYS A 158 60.44 -30.36 24.42
N GLU A 159 60.49 -31.67 24.18
CA GLU A 159 60.03 -32.24 22.92
C GLU A 159 58.51 -32.11 22.76
N LYS A 160 57.75 -32.34 23.84
CA LYS A 160 56.29 -32.11 23.85
C LYS A 160 55.96 -30.66 23.52
N HIS A 161 56.57 -29.69 24.21
CA HIS A 161 56.35 -28.27 23.95
C HIS A 161 56.66 -27.87 22.50
N LYS A 162 57.75 -28.42 21.92
CA LYS A 162 58.10 -28.19 20.52
C LYS A 162 57.01 -28.72 19.57
N LYS A 163 56.50 -29.94 19.81
CA LYS A 163 55.41 -30.53 19.02
C LYS A 163 54.12 -29.71 19.16
N THR A 164 53.72 -29.36 20.38
CA THR A 164 52.51 -28.55 20.64
C THR A 164 52.59 -27.19 19.95
N LYS A 165 53.74 -26.52 19.99
CA LYS A 165 53.93 -25.23 19.31
C LYS A 165 53.82 -25.35 17.78
N THR A 166 54.28 -26.44 17.19
CA THR A 166 54.09 -26.70 15.76
C THR A 166 52.62 -26.92 15.43
N LEU A 167 51.92 -27.75 16.22
CA LEU A 167 50.49 -28.02 16.03
C LEU A 167 49.64 -26.75 16.12
N LEU A 168 49.90 -25.88 17.12
CA LEU A 168 49.18 -24.60 17.26
C LEU A 168 49.38 -23.66 16.05
N LYS A 169 50.55 -23.71 15.41
CA LYS A 169 50.80 -22.91 14.20
C LYS A 169 50.09 -23.48 12.98
N GLU A 170 50.08 -24.80 12.83
CA GLU A 170 49.38 -25.47 11.75
C GLU A 170 47.87 -25.29 11.89
N GLU A 171 47.34 -25.37 13.10
CA GLU A 171 45.94 -25.09 13.41
C GLU A 171 45.55 -23.65 13.08
N HIS A 172 46.31 -22.66 13.55
CA HIS A 172 46.07 -21.26 13.21
C HIS A 172 46.09 -21.01 11.69
N LYS A 173 47.03 -21.65 10.97
CA LYS A 173 47.07 -21.55 9.52
C LYS A 173 45.80 -22.14 8.88
N ARG A 174 45.40 -23.36 9.29
CA ARG A 174 44.18 -24.00 8.76
C ARG A 174 42.94 -23.17 9.05
N ASN A 175 42.78 -22.64 10.27
CA ASN A 175 41.64 -21.81 10.65
C ASN A 175 41.58 -20.55 9.80
N LYS A 176 42.72 -19.87 9.64
CA LYS A 176 42.81 -18.68 8.80
C LYS A 176 42.44 -18.97 7.33
N ASP A 177 43.00 -20.03 6.76
CA ASP A 177 42.74 -20.41 5.36
C ASP A 177 41.25 -20.77 5.16
N GLN A 178 40.63 -21.45 6.14
CA GLN A 178 39.21 -21.78 6.11
C GLN A 178 38.30 -20.56 6.25
N GLU A 179 38.63 -19.63 7.14
CA GLU A 179 37.88 -18.39 7.31
C GLU A 179 37.92 -17.55 6.03
N GLU A 180 39.12 -17.35 5.47
CA GLU A 180 39.31 -16.62 4.22
C GLU A 180 38.53 -17.26 3.06
N GLN A 181 38.48 -18.59 2.99
CA GLN A 181 37.66 -19.27 2.00
C GLN A 181 36.16 -19.00 2.19
N ARG A 182 35.64 -19.07 3.44
CA ARG A 182 34.22 -18.83 3.72
C ARG A 182 33.77 -17.45 3.27
N HIS A 183 34.50 -16.39 3.64
CA HIS A 183 34.15 -15.04 3.25
C HIS A 183 34.24 -14.82 1.73
N ASN A 184 35.25 -15.41 1.08
CA ASN A 184 35.36 -15.32 -0.37
C ASN A 184 34.17 -15.98 -1.08
N ASP A 185 33.71 -17.13 -0.59
CA ASP A 185 32.54 -17.83 -1.12
C ASP A 185 31.25 -17.02 -0.89
N GLU A 186 31.07 -16.42 0.29
CA GLU A 186 29.89 -15.58 0.58
C GLU A 186 29.89 -14.28 -0.24
N ILE A 187 31.02 -13.58 -0.36
CA ILE A 187 31.16 -12.41 -1.22
C ILE A 187 30.81 -12.77 -2.68
N LYS A 188 31.25 -13.93 -3.16
CA LYS A 188 30.94 -14.40 -4.51
C LYS A 188 29.44 -14.66 -4.67
N ARG A 189 28.79 -15.27 -3.68
CA ARG A 189 27.34 -15.51 -3.66
C ARG A 189 26.56 -14.19 -3.64
N LEU A 190 26.94 -13.22 -2.82
CA LEU A 190 26.30 -11.91 -2.73
C LEU A 190 26.43 -11.13 -4.05
N LYS A 191 27.62 -11.13 -4.66
CA LYS A 191 27.84 -10.53 -6.00
C LYS A 191 26.95 -11.16 -7.06
N GLN A 192 26.86 -12.50 -7.09
CA GLN A 192 25.98 -13.19 -8.03
C GLN A 192 24.50 -12.82 -7.82
N LYS A 193 24.03 -12.79 -6.56
CA LYS A 193 22.66 -12.41 -6.21
C LYS A 193 22.33 -10.98 -6.66
N LYS A 194 23.29 -10.06 -6.52
CA LYS A 194 23.19 -8.68 -7.02
C LYS A 194 23.09 -8.64 -8.55
N GLU A 195 23.97 -9.33 -9.25
CA GLU A 195 23.93 -9.40 -10.73
C GLU A 195 22.61 -9.96 -11.25
N ASP A 196 22.08 -11.01 -10.61
CA ASP A 196 20.83 -11.64 -11.04
C ASP A 196 19.63 -10.71 -10.85
N LEU A 197 19.60 -9.95 -9.75
CA LEU A 197 18.59 -8.91 -9.54
C LEU A 197 18.71 -7.75 -10.54
N GLU A 198 19.93 -7.37 -10.91
CA GLU A 198 20.15 -6.36 -11.94
C GLU A 198 19.71 -6.85 -13.33
N LYS A 199 19.99 -8.11 -13.69
CA LYS A 199 19.65 -8.72 -14.99
C LYS A 199 18.16 -9.01 -15.18
N ASN A 200 17.46 -9.43 -14.11
CA ASN A 200 16.00 -9.62 -14.14
C ASN A 200 15.21 -8.31 -14.36
N SER A 201 15.90 -7.18 -14.53
CA SER A 201 15.35 -5.86 -14.83
C SER A 201 15.05 -5.58 -16.31
N GLN A 202 15.50 -6.44 -17.24
CA GLN A 202 15.40 -6.20 -18.68
C GLN A 202 14.26 -6.96 -19.39
N LYS A 203 13.41 -7.68 -18.65
CA LYS A 203 12.22 -8.36 -19.17
C LYS A 203 10.96 -7.75 -18.56
#